data_AF-A0A2H5WDH8-F1
#
_entry.id   AF-A0A2H5WDH8-F1
#
_cell.length_a   1.000
_cell.length_b   1.000
_cell.length_c   1.000
_cell.angle_alpha   90.00
_cell.angle_beta   90.00
_cell.angle_gamma   90.00
#
_symmetry.space_group_name_H-M   'P 1'
#
loop_
_entity.id
_entity.type
_entity.pdbx_description
1 polymer ?
#
loop_
_entity_poly.entity_id
_entity_poly.type
_entity_poly.pdbx_seq_one_letter_code
_entity_poly.pdbx_strand_id
1 'polypeptide(L)'
;MANYSSPAEVRARTGIRPEDLGYLTEAELDSFLTGLLEQVSDLMNRLMRRDWLAELAAGTVAEIPAGLHGVAADLAAASVREALATRQSPVVRIDDFAVRTVGTSLITPDVRERLRLYAAGGGVGSYELGLPDVAGASWSTDVGSL
;
A
#
# COMPACT_ATOMS: atom_id res chain seq x y z
N MET A 1 -4.89 -0.05 -15.35
CA MET A 1 -6.00 -0.70 -14.60
C MET A 1 -6.37 0.16 -13.39
N ALA A 2 -7.45 -0.16 -12.67
CA ALA A 2 -7.71 0.46 -11.37
C ALA A 2 -6.70 -0.07 -10.34
N ASN A 3 -6.18 0.80 -9.47
CA ASN A 3 -5.16 0.47 -8.48
C ASN A 3 -5.61 0.93 -7.09
N TYR A 4 -5.09 0.29 -6.05
CA TYR A 4 -5.37 0.70 -4.66
C TYR A 4 -4.69 2.01 -4.26
N SER A 5 -3.76 2.57 -5.02
CA SER A 5 -3.21 3.90 -4.74
C SER A 5 -2.78 4.57 -6.06
N SER A 6 -2.17 5.75 -5.98
CA SER A 6 -1.78 6.56 -7.13
C SER A 6 -0.27 6.83 -7.16
N PRO A 7 0.32 7.05 -8.36
CA PRO A 7 1.71 7.48 -8.49
C PRO A 7 2.02 8.72 -7.65
N ALA A 8 1.12 9.70 -7.62
CA ALA A 8 1.28 10.92 -6.83
C ALA A 8 1.44 10.64 -5.32
N GLU A 9 0.67 9.70 -4.78
CA GLU A 9 0.77 9.34 -3.36
C GLU A 9 2.07 8.59 -3.04
N VAL A 10 2.52 7.70 -3.93
CA VAL A 10 3.81 7.01 -3.80
C VAL A 10 4.96 8.03 -3.83
N ARG A 11 4.89 9.03 -4.73
CA ARG A 11 5.86 10.13 -4.78
C ARG A 11 5.85 10.96 -3.50
N ALA A 12 4.68 11.31 -2.98
CA ALA A 12 4.57 12.07 -1.74
C ALA A 12 5.22 11.33 -0.55
N ARG A 13 5.12 9.99 -0.51
CA ARG A 13 5.73 9.18 0.57
C ARG A 13 7.22 8.90 0.40
N THR A 14 7.71 8.87 -0.83
CA THR A 14 9.11 8.50 -1.13
C THR A 14 10.01 9.69 -1.39
N GLY A 15 9.44 10.82 -1.83
CA GLY A 15 10.19 11.98 -2.31
C GLY A 15 10.94 11.72 -3.62
N ILE A 16 10.64 10.61 -4.31
CA ILE A 16 11.37 10.17 -5.50
C ILE A 16 11.20 11.15 -6.67
N ARG A 17 12.31 11.37 -7.38
CA ARG A 17 12.36 12.15 -8.61
C ARG A 17 12.76 11.27 -9.79
N PRO A 18 12.45 11.67 -11.04
CA PRO A 18 12.80 10.89 -12.23
C PRO A 18 14.29 10.55 -12.29
N GLU A 19 15.16 11.50 -11.95
CA GLU A 19 16.61 11.34 -11.97
C GLU A 19 17.12 10.25 -11.02
N ASP A 20 16.44 9.99 -9.90
CA ASP A 20 16.85 8.98 -8.92
C ASP A 20 16.78 7.55 -9.52
N LEU A 21 15.81 7.34 -10.42
CA LEU A 21 15.65 6.12 -11.20
C LEU A 21 16.17 6.25 -12.64
N GLY A 22 16.94 7.30 -12.94
CA GLY A 22 17.56 7.49 -14.26
C GLY A 22 16.56 7.68 -15.40
N TYR A 23 15.35 8.13 -15.07
CA TYR A 23 14.35 8.57 -16.04
C TYR A 23 14.61 10.03 -16.44
N LEU A 24 14.22 10.39 -17.66
CA LEU A 24 14.40 11.74 -18.19
C LEU A 24 13.19 12.61 -17.92
N THR A 25 12.02 11.99 -17.71
CA THR A 25 10.75 12.70 -17.58
C THR A 25 9.90 12.19 -16.42
N GLU A 26 9.05 13.07 -15.89
CA GLU A 26 8.02 12.71 -14.90
C GLU A 26 7.03 11.67 -15.46
N ALA A 27 6.74 11.69 -16.75
CA ALA A 27 5.84 10.73 -17.39
C ALA A 27 6.40 9.30 -17.36
N GLU A 28 7.71 9.13 -17.54
CA GLU A 28 8.38 7.83 -17.44
C GLU A 28 8.34 7.30 -16.00
N LEU A 29 8.58 8.18 -15.02
CA LEU A 29 8.46 7.84 -13.60
C LEU A 29 7.02 7.44 -13.26
N ASP A 30 6.02 8.21 -13.67
CA ASP A 30 4.61 7.91 -13.40
C ASP A 30 4.17 6.59 -14.07
N SER A 31 4.68 6.29 -15.27
CA SER A 31 4.45 5.00 -15.94
C SER A 31 5.05 3.83 -15.14
N PHE A 32 6.29 3.98 -14.66
CA PHE A 32 6.93 2.99 -13.79
C PHE A 32 6.13 2.79 -12.49
N LEU A 33 5.74 3.88 -11.82
CA LEU A 33 4.96 3.82 -10.58
C LEU A 33 3.58 3.21 -10.81
N THR A 34 2.95 3.45 -11.95
CA THR A 34 1.68 2.82 -12.33
C THR A 34 1.83 1.32 -12.49
N GLY A 35 2.86 0.85 -13.22
CA GLY A 35 3.13 -0.57 -13.37
C GLY A 35 3.52 -1.25 -12.06
N LEU A 36 4.20 -0.53 -11.16
CA LEU A 36 4.49 -1.01 -9.80
C LEU A 36 3.20 -1.16 -8.97
N LEU A 37 2.31 -0.18 -9.02
CA LEU A 37 1.03 -0.21 -8.29
C LEU A 37 0.09 -1.31 -8.80
N GLU A 38 0.13 -1.63 -10.09
CA GLU A 38 -0.61 -2.76 -10.66
C GLU A 38 -0.12 -4.09 -10.07
N GLN A 39 1.21 -4.28 -9.98
CA GLN A 39 1.81 -5.47 -9.35
C GLN A 39 1.50 -5.55 -7.85
N VAL A 40 1.56 -4.42 -7.13
CA VAL A 40 1.21 -4.36 -5.71
C VAL A 40 -0.27 -4.70 -5.50
N SER A 41 -1.15 -4.20 -6.36
CA SER A 41 -2.59 -4.45 -6.25
C SER A 41 -2.92 -5.93 -6.50
N ASP A 42 -2.31 -6.56 -7.50
CA ASP A 42 -2.44 -8.00 -7.73
C ASP A 42 -1.90 -8.82 -6.55
N LEU A 43 -0.74 -8.44 -5.99
CA LEU A 43 -0.20 -9.10 -4.81
C LEU A 43 -1.15 -9.00 -3.60
N MET A 44 -1.68 -7.82 -3.32
CA MET A 44 -2.65 -7.60 -2.25
C MET A 44 -3.90 -8.46 -2.46
N ASN A 45 -4.45 -8.50 -3.68
CA ASN A 45 -5.60 -9.33 -4.01
C ASN A 45 -5.36 -10.82 -3.71
N ARG A 46 -4.17 -11.33 -4.08
CA ARG A 46 -3.77 -12.71 -3.79
C ARG A 46 -3.62 -12.98 -2.29
N LEU A 47 -3.06 -12.04 -1.54
CA LEU A 47 -2.89 -12.16 -0.09
C LEU A 47 -4.24 -12.13 0.65
N MET A 48 -5.16 -11.27 0.22
CA MET A 48 -6.51 -11.18 0.76
C MET A 48 -7.43 -12.30 0.26
N ARG A 49 -7.06 -12.98 -0.83
CA ARG A 49 -7.94 -13.91 -1.57
C ARG A 49 -9.28 -13.26 -1.95
N ARG A 50 -9.25 -11.95 -2.21
CA ARG A 50 -10.41 -11.10 -2.50
C ARG A 50 -9.95 -9.94 -3.36
N ASP A 51 -10.79 -9.53 -4.31
CA ASP A 51 -10.52 -8.40 -5.18
C ASP A 51 -11.53 -7.28 -4.94
N TRP A 52 -11.16 -6.31 -4.09
CA TRP A 52 -12.01 -5.17 -3.77
C TRP A 52 -12.20 -4.22 -4.95
N LEU A 53 -11.24 -4.15 -5.88
CA LEU A 53 -11.34 -3.31 -7.09
C LEU A 53 -12.38 -3.89 -8.05
N ALA A 54 -12.39 -5.22 -8.23
CA ALA A 54 -13.41 -5.89 -9.03
C ALA A 54 -14.81 -5.77 -8.40
N GLU A 55 -14.91 -5.89 -7.08
CA GLU A 55 -16.18 -5.75 -6.35
C GLU A 55 -16.75 -4.33 -6.40
N LEU A 56 -15.91 -3.29 -6.27
CA LEU A 56 -16.32 -1.92 -6.48
C LEU A 56 -16.82 -1.69 -7.91
N ALA A 57 -16.10 -2.21 -8.91
CA ALA A 57 -16.48 -2.10 -10.32
C ALA A 57 -17.79 -2.84 -10.64
N ALA A 58 -18.06 -3.94 -9.94
CA ALA A 58 -19.32 -4.68 -10.02
C ALA A 58 -20.48 -4.03 -9.23
N GLY A 59 -20.19 -3.02 -8.40
CA GLY A 59 -21.16 -2.37 -7.53
C GLY A 59 -21.61 -3.24 -6.35
N THR A 60 -20.89 -4.31 -6.02
CA THR A 60 -21.19 -5.14 -4.83
C THR A 60 -20.74 -4.47 -3.54
N VAL A 61 -19.78 -3.55 -3.65
CA VAL A 61 -19.27 -2.71 -2.56
C VAL A 61 -19.35 -1.25 -3.00
N ALA A 62 -19.76 -0.35 -2.10
CA ALA A 62 -19.90 1.08 -2.40
C ALA A 62 -18.55 1.84 -2.39
N GLU A 63 -17.58 1.39 -1.58
CA GLU A 63 -16.30 2.06 -1.40
C GLU A 63 -15.21 1.07 -0.96
N ILE A 64 -13.96 1.32 -1.38
CA ILE A 64 -12.80 0.56 -0.92
C ILE A 64 -12.35 1.11 0.45
N PRO A 65 -12.13 0.26 1.46
CA PRO A 65 -11.63 0.70 2.76
C PRO A 65 -10.34 1.53 2.67
N ALA A 66 -10.32 2.71 3.30
CA ALA A 66 -9.19 3.64 3.24
C ALA A 66 -7.84 3.03 3.69
N GLY A 67 -7.88 2.04 4.59
CA GLY A 67 -6.69 1.31 5.04
C GLY A 67 -5.96 0.57 3.91
N LEU A 68 -6.69 0.10 2.88
CA LEU A 68 -6.08 -0.58 1.73
C LEU A 68 -5.27 0.40 0.86
N HIS A 69 -5.72 1.65 0.72
CA HIS A 69 -4.96 2.69 0.04
C HIS A 69 -3.64 2.98 0.78
N GLY A 70 -3.71 3.03 2.11
CA GLY A 70 -2.53 3.12 2.99
C GLY A 70 -1.52 2.00 2.75
N VAL A 71 -1.97 0.74 2.82
CA VAL A 71 -1.10 -0.44 2.64
C VAL A 71 -0.48 -0.49 1.25
N ALA A 72 -1.25 -0.19 0.20
CA ALA A 72 -0.77 -0.21 -1.17
C ALA A 72 0.37 0.80 -1.40
N ALA A 73 0.20 2.03 -0.93
CA ALA A 73 1.26 3.02 -1.06
C ALA A 73 2.48 2.75 -0.16
N ASP A 74 2.31 2.09 0.99
CA ASP A 74 3.44 1.68 1.83
C ASP A 74 4.28 0.60 1.14
N LEU A 75 3.61 -0.39 0.54
CA LEU A 75 4.23 -1.46 -0.25
C LEU A 75 4.95 -0.90 -1.47
N ALA A 76 4.28 -0.04 -2.26
CA ALA A 76 4.90 0.60 -3.41
C ALA A 76 6.11 1.46 -3.00
N ALA A 77 6.01 2.21 -1.91
CA ALA A 77 7.11 3.01 -1.39
C ALA A 77 8.28 2.13 -0.90
N ALA A 78 8.01 0.97 -0.30
CA ALA A 78 9.04 0.01 0.09
C ALA A 78 9.79 -0.54 -1.13
N SER A 79 9.06 -0.95 -2.18
CA SER A 79 9.65 -1.42 -3.44
C SER A 79 10.49 -0.34 -4.12
N VAL A 80 10.05 0.92 -4.11
CA VAL A 80 10.83 2.06 -4.63
C VAL A 80 12.13 2.24 -3.86
N ARG A 81 12.07 2.21 -2.51
CA ARG A 81 13.28 2.31 -1.67
C ARG A 81 14.26 1.17 -1.93
N GLU A 82 13.76 -0.05 -2.16
CA GLU A 82 14.58 -1.19 -2.53
C GLU A 82 15.23 -1.03 -3.92
N ALA A 83 14.48 -0.53 -4.90
CA ALA A 83 15.00 -0.21 -6.23
C ALA A 83 16.11 0.86 -6.18
N LEU A 84 15.99 1.85 -5.30
CA LEU A 84 17.03 2.86 -5.08
C LEU A 84 18.25 2.28 -4.36
N ALA A 85 18.04 1.49 -3.31
CA ALA A 85 19.13 0.86 -2.55
C ALA A 85 19.97 -0.07 -3.45
N THR A 86 19.32 -0.89 -4.27
CA THR A 86 20.00 -1.81 -5.19
C THR A 86 20.81 -1.09 -6.27
N ARG A 87 20.42 0.12 -6.67
CA ARG A 87 21.21 0.97 -7.56
C ARG A 87 22.41 1.62 -6.88
N GLN A 88 22.26 2.09 -5.64
CA GLN A 88 23.33 2.77 -4.91
C GLN A 88 24.40 1.79 -4.39
N SER A 89 24.01 0.57 -4.06
CA SER A 89 24.92 -0.51 -3.67
C SER A 89 24.86 -1.67 -4.67
N PRO A 90 25.52 -1.57 -5.84
CA PRO A 90 25.64 -2.71 -6.73
C PRO A 90 26.27 -3.88 -5.96
N VAL A 91 25.67 -5.06 -6.03
CA VAL A 91 26.18 -6.28 -5.37
C VAL A 91 27.49 -6.68 -6.06
N VAL A 92 28.61 -6.14 -5.58
CA VAL A 92 29.93 -6.53 -6.07
C VAL A 92 30.28 -7.85 -5.39
N ARG A 93 30.34 -8.94 -6.18
CA ARG A 93 30.96 -10.19 -5.72
C ARG A 93 32.48 -9.98 -5.75
N ILE A 94 33.07 -9.71 -4.60
CA ILE A 94 34.52 -9.75 -4.40
C ILE A 94 34.80 -11.05 -3.63
N ASP A 95 35.70 -11.86 -4.17
CA ASP A 95 36.24 -13.11 -3.62
C ASP A 95 35.80 -13.44 -2.17
N ASP A 96 34.96 -14.49 -2.06
CA ASP A 96 34.52 -15.21 -0.84
C ASP A 96 33.83 -14.46 0.31
N PHE A 97 33.61 -13.15 0.26
CA PHE A 97 32.74 -12.47 1.23
C PHE A 97 31.37 -12.18 0.64
N ALA A 98 30.42 -13.10 0.87
CA ALA A 98 29.01 -12.89 0.56
C ALA A 98 28.43 -11.81 1.49
N VAL A 99 28.59 -10.53 1.14
CA VAL A 99 27.86 -9.43 1.77
C VAL A 99 26.39 -9.59 1.38
N ARG A 100 25.60 -10.23 2.25
CA ARG A 100 24.15 -10.26 2.13
C ARG A 100 23.63 -8.87 2.48
N THR A 101 23.20 -8.12 1.47
CA THR A 101 22.21 -7.05 1.71
C THR A 101 21.05 -7.70 2.46
N VAL A 102 20.70 -7.15 3.62
CA VAL A 102 19.53 -7.61 4.38
C VAL A 102 18.33 -7.35 3.48
N GLY A 103 17.85 -8.38 2.79
CA GLY A 103 16.72 -8.28 1.90
C GLY A 103 15.53 -7.80 2.71
N THR A 104 15.04 -6.61 2.40
CA THR A 104 13.81 -6.12 3.01
C THR A 104 12.69 -6.98 2.45
N SER A 105 12.12 -7.87 3.27
CA SER A 105 10.95 -8.63 2.83
C SER A 105 9.81 -7.63 2.58
N LEU A 106 9.44 -7.43 1.31
CA LEU A 106 8.30 -6.58 0.93
C LEU A 106 7.02 -7.02 1.63
N ILE A 107 6.87 -8.33 1.87
CA ILE A 107 5.78 -8.90 2.67
C ILE A 107 6.27 -9.01 4.12
N THR A 108 6.12 -7.93 4.87
CA THR A 108 6.39 -7.95 6.31
C THR A 108 5.23 -8.62 7.07
N PRO A 109 5.45 -9.13 8.29
CA PRO A 109 4.37 -9.62 9.15
C PRO A 109 3.29 -8.56 9.40
N ASP A 110 3.68 -7.30 9.54
CA ASP A 110 2.77 -6.16 9.72
C ASP A 110 1.83 -5.97 8.52
N VAL A 111 2.37 -5.97 7.30
CA VAL A 111 1.55 -5.89 6.08
C VAL A 111 0.56 -7.04 6.02
N ARG A 112 0.99 -8.26 6.37
CA ARG A 112 0.12 -9.43 6.38
C ARG A 112 -1.03 -9.27 7.38
N GLU A 113 -0.75 -8.75 8.56
CA GLU A 113 -1.78 -8.52 9.59
C GLU A 113 -2.76 -7.42 9.17
N ARG A 114 -2.26 -6.31 8.62
CA ARG A 114 -3.10 -5.23 8.06
C ARG A 114 -4.02 -5.74 6.95
N LEU A 115 -3.52 -6.58 6.04
CA LEU A 115 -4.30 -7.18 4.96
C LEU A 115 -5.27 -8.27 5.44
N ARG A 116 -4.96 -8.96 6.55
CA ARG A 116 -5.82 -10.00 7.12
C ARG A 116 -7.21 -9.48 7.48
N LEU A 117 -7.30 -8.23 7.93
CA LEU A 117 -8.57 -7.56 8.25
C LEU A 117 -9.52 -7.45 7.05
N TYR A 118 -8.98 -7.50 5.83
CA TYR A 118 -9.72 -7.31 4.58
C TYR A 118 -9.84 -8.58 3.74
N ALA A 119 -9.32 -9.71 4.24
CA ALA A 119 -9.25 -10.98 3.53
C ALA A 119 -10.61 -11.72 3.49
N ALA A 120 -10.85 -12.50 2.44
CA ALA A 120 -12.02 -13.36 2.33
C ALA A 120 -12.06 -14.37 3.50
N GLY A 121 -13.11 -14.32 4.31
CA GLY A 121 -13.28 -15.15 5.51
C GLY A 121 -12.80 -14.52 6.82
N GLY A 122 -12.15 -13.36 6.75
CA GLY A 122 -11.99 -12.46 7.90
C GLY A 122 -13.21 -11.56 7.96
N GLY A 123 -14.32 -12.06 8.49
CA GLY A 123 -15.48 -11.22 8.79
C GLY A 123 -15.08 -10.21 9.84
N VAL A 124 -14.55 -9.07 9.42
CA VAL A 124 -14.39 -7.92 10.28
C VAL A 124 -15.47 -6.93 9.87
N GLY A 125 -16.63 -7.10 10.51
CA GLY A 125 -17.62 -6.05 10.57
C GLY A 125 -16.93 -4.77 11.04
N SER A 126 -17.36 -3.66 10.44
CA SER A 126 -17.04 -2.28 10.80
C SER A 126 -16.48 -2.17 12.22
N TYR A 127 -15.15 -2.16 12.36
CA TYR A 127 -14.56 -1.63 13.57
C TYR A 127 -14.77 -0.13 13.46
N GLU A 128 -15.80 0.35 14.15
CA GLU A 128 -15.71 1.67 14.78
C GLU A 128 -14.38 1.67 15.50
N LEU A 129 -13.39 2.33 14.90
CA LEU A 129 -12.18 2.72 15.59
C LEU A 129 -12.69 3.63 16.70
N GLY A 130 -12.87 3.06 17.89
CA GLY A 130 -12.99 3.82 19.11
C GLY A 130 -11.71 4.64 19.21
N LEU A 131 -11.75 5.85 18.67
CA LEU A 131 -10.76 6.88 18.93
C LEU A 131 -10.65 6.95 20.44
N PRO A 132 -9.45 6.83 21.03
CA PRO A 132 -9.28 6.98 22.46
C PRO A 132 -9.88 8.33 22.83
N ASP A 133 -10.82 8.30 23.78
CA ASP A 133 -11.57 9.41 24.35
C ASP A 133 -10.68 10.64 24.54
N VAL A 134 -10.60 11.48 23.52
CA VAL A 134 -9.99 12.80 23.60
C VAL A 134 -11.07 13.73 24.13
N ALA A 135 -11.21 13.66 25.45
CA ALA A 135 -11.78 14.68 26.32
C ALA A 135 -13.23 15.10 26.01
N GLY A 136 -14.18 14.41 26.65
CA GLY A 136 -15.31 15.08 27.32
C GLY A 136 -16.36 15.76 26.44
N ALA A 137 -16.57 15.30 25.21
CA ALA A 137 -17.69 15.76 24.38
C ALA A 137 -18.78 14.67 24.29
N SER A 138 -19.70 14.66 25.24
CA SER A 138 -20.97 13.91 25.11
C SER A 138 -21.87 14.64 24.13
N TRP A 139 -22.09 14.11 22.94
CA TRP A 139 -23.19 14.54 22.09
C TRP A 139 -24.30 13.49 22.16
N SER A 140 -25.38 13.84 22.86
CA SER A 140 -26.64 13.10 22.82
C SER A 140 -27.36 13.46 21.51
N THR A 141 -27.48 12.51 20.60
CA THR A 141 -28.47 12.59 19.52
C THR A 141 -29.75 11.93 20.00
N ASP A 142 -30.69 12.75 20.48
CA ASP A 142 -32.08 12.35 20.61
C ASP A 142 -32.60 11.95 19.22
N VAL A 143 -32.80 10.65 19.00
CA VAL A 143 -33.65 10.17 17.90
C VAL A 143 -35.09 10.18 18.42
N GLY A 144 -35.61 11.39 18.58
CA GLY A 144 -37.01 11.67 18.90
C GLY A 144 -37.81 11.81 17.62
N SER A 145 -38.76 10.89 17.46
CA SER A 145 -39.76 10.79 16.41
C SER A 145 -40.51 12.10 16.16
N LEU A 146 -40.75 12.44 14.89
CA LEU A 146 -41.99 13.06 14.38
C LEU A 146 -42.08 12.87 12.85
#